data_AF-A0A6N0GSC4-F1
#
_entry.id   AF-A0A6N0GSC4-F1
#
_cell.length_a   1.000
_cell.length_b   1.000
_cell.length_c   1.000
_cell.angle_alpha   90.00
_cell.angle_beta   90.00
_cell.angle_gamma   90.00
#
_symmetry.space_group_name_H-M   'P 1'
#
loop_
_entity.id
_entity.type
_entity.pdbx_description
1 polymer ?
#
loop_
_entity_poly.entity_id
_entity_poly.type
_entity_poly.pdbx_seq_one_letter_code
_entity_poly.pdbx_strand_id
1 'polypeptide(L)'
;MQKKMAIVDFFFVTQNIFFTSTFGTERTDKINDMIQPQTHLNVADNSGARELMCIRIIGASNRRYAYIGDIVVAVIKEAVPNTPLERSEVIRAVIVRTCKELKRSNGMIIHYNDNAAVVIDQEGNPKGTRIFGAIARELRQLNFTKIVSLAPEVL
;
A
#
# COMPACT_ATOMS: atom_id res chain seq x y z
N MET A 1 20.73 -13.83 -59.37
CA MET A 1 19.49 -13.44 -60.09
C MET A 1 18.30 -14.13 -59.43
N GLN A 2 17.11 -13.52 -59.41
CA GLN A 2 15.90 -14.03 -58.73
C GLN A 2 15.48 -15.47 -59.10
N LYS A 3 14.97 -16.25 -58.11
CA LYS A 3 13.57 -16.82 -58.02
C LYS A 3 13.50 -17.94 -56.95
N LYS A 4 12.52 -17.88 -56.03
CA LYS A 4 11.24 -18.66 -55.93
C LYS A 4 11.44 -20.17 -55.72
N MET A 5 10.84 -20.88 -54.75
CA MET A 5 9.54 -20.81 -54.01
C MET A 5 8.39 -21.64 -54.64
N ALA A 6 8.10 -22.78 -54.01
CA ALA A 6 6.87 -23.60 -54.01
C ALA A 6 6.92 -24.47 -52.71
N ILE A 7 5.88 -24.81 -51.91
CA ILE A 7 4.42 -25.07 -52.13
C ILE A 7 4.25 -26.41 -52.88
N VAL A 8 3.48 -27.46 -52.50
CA VAL A 8 2.28 -27.74 -51.64
C VAL A 8 2.45 -29.16 -51.00
N ASP A 9 1.71 -29.74 -50.03
CA ASP A 9 0.72 -29.32 -48.99
C ASP A 9 0.47 -30.49 -47.97
N PHE A 10 -0.48 -30.31 -47.05
CA PHE A 10 -1.46 -31.28 -46.48
C PHE A 10 -1.25 -32.04 -45.13
N PHE A 11 -2.06 -31.58 -44.16
CA PHE A 11 -2.83 -32.31 -43.12
C PHE A 11 -2.23 -32.75 -41.76
N PHE A 12 -2.73 -32.08 -40.69
CA PHE A 12 -3.09 -32.52 -39.31
C PHE A 12 -2.30 -33.68 -38.63
N VAL A 13 -1.91 -33.60 -37.35
CA VAL A 13 -2.79 -33.46 -36.15
C VAL A 13 -2.04 -32.90 -34.91
N THR A 14 -2.66 -31.98 -34.17
CA THR A 14 -2.42 -31.55 -32.74
C THR A 14 -1.16 -30.76 -32.29
N GLN A 15 -1.37 -30.03 -31.17
CA GLN A 15 -0.40 -29.42 -30.23
C GLN A 15 0.42 -28.19 -30.72
N ASN A 16 -0.26 -27.03 -30.78
CA ASN A 16 0.42 -25.73 -30.76
C ASN A 16 1.08 -25.47 -29.39
N ILE A 17 2.42 -25.51 -29.32
CA ILE A 17 3.17 -24.84 -28.25
C ILE A 17 3.62 -23.47 -28.78
N PHE A 18 2.74 -22.47 -28.65
CA PHE A 18 3.11 -21.09 -28.95
C PHE A 18 3.81 -20.47 -27.75
N PHE A 19 5.06 -20.06 -27.95
CA PHE A 19 5.91 -19.45 -26.92
C PHE A 19 5.50 -17.98 -26.74
N THR A 20 4.65 -17.69 -25.76
CA THR A 20 4.33 -16.31 -25.33
C THR A 20 4.81 -16.08 -23.90
N SER A 21 5.26 -14.86 -23.61
CA SER A 21 5.91 -14.52 -22.35
C SER A 21 4.91 -14.45 -21.20
N THR A 22 4.98 -15.41 -20.28
CA THR A 22 4.35 -15.30 -18.95
C THR A 22 5.11 -14.26 -18.12
N PHE A 23 4.78 -12.98 -18.34
CA PHE A 23 5.03 -11.93 -17.36
C PHE A 23 4.43 -12.39 -16.02
N GLY A 24 5.24 -12.41 -14.96
CA GLY A 24 4.93 -13.14 -13.73
C GLY A 24 3.65 -12.67 -13.04
N THR A 25 2.66 -13.56 -12.96
CA THR A 25 1.46 -13.41 -12.12
C THR A 25 1.79 -13.68 -10.64
N GLU A 26 2.66 -12.85 -10.06
CA GLU A 26 3.03 -12.87 -8.63
C GLU A 26 2.74 -11.52 -7.96
N ARG A 27 1.46 -11.19 -7.72
CA ARG A 27 1.11 -10.01 -6.88
C ARG A 27 -0.28 -9.98 -6.23
N THR A 28 -1.12 -10.98 -6.42
CA THR A 28 -2.48 -11.04 -5.85
C THR A 28 -2.54 -11.49 -4.39
N ASP A 29 -1.57 -12.27 -3.95
CA ASP A 29 -1.79 -13.19 -2.81
C ASP A 29 -1.49 -12.56 -1.44
N LYS A 30 -0.89 -11.37 -1.42
CA LYS A 30 -0.49 -10.62 -0.20
C LYS A 30 -1.52 -9.59 0.26
N ILE A 31 -2.68 -9.49 -0.42
CA ILE A 31 -3.62 -8.37 -0.24
C ILE A 31 -4.38 -8.47 1.10
N ASN A 32 -4.50 -9.67 1.70
CA ASN A 32 -5.24 -9.88 2.95
C ASN A 32 -4.38 -9.82 4.24
N ASP A 33 -3.09 -9.50 4.14
CA ASP A 33 -2.18 -9.53 5.30
C ASP A 33 -2.43 -8.37 6.29
N MET A 34 -2.55 -8.75 7.57
CA MET A 34 -2.55 -7.80 8.69
C MET A 34 -1.18 -7.14 8.84
N ILE A 35 -1.16 -5.83 9.06
CA ILE A 35 0.07 -5.03 9.07
C ILE A 35 0.97 -5.47 10.23
N GLN A 36 2.16 -5.96 9.91
CA GLN A 36 3.21 -6.40 10.84
C GLN A 36 4.58 -5.89 10.34
N PRO A 37 5.69 -6.10 11.05
CA PRO A 37 7.02 -5.85 10.49
C PRO A 37 7.20 -6.53 9.12
N GLN A 38 7.95 -5.89 8.23
CA GLN A 38 8.14 -6.26 6.81
C GLN A 38 6.89 -6.14 5.90
N THR A 39 5.70 -5.78 6.42
CA THR A 39 4.56 -5.41 5.55
C THR A 39 4.87 -4.12 4.78
N HIS A 40 4.59 -4.13 3.47
CA HIS A 40 4.63 -2.95 2.61
C HIS A 40 3.32 -2.16 2.71
N LEU A 41 3.41 -0.83 2.68
CA LEU A 41 2.29 0.11 2.85
C LEU A 41 2.34 1.21 1.79
N ASN A 42 1.19 1.55 1.22
CA ASN A 42 1.03 2.73 0.37
C ASN A 42 1.11 4.02 1.20
N VAL A 43 1.63 5.10 0.62
CA VAL A 43 1.55 6.44 1.21
C VAL A 43 0.26 7.13 0.78
N ALA A 44 -0.51 7.59 1.75
CA ALA A 44 -1.81 8.22 1.56
C ALA A 44 -1.75 9.76 1.65
N ASP A 45 -0.60 10.37 1.41
CA ASP A 45 -0.39 11.82 1.45
C ASP A 45 0.59 12.32 0.36
N ASN A 46 0.78 13.63 0.29
CA ASN A 46 1.69 14.30 -0.65
C ASN A 46 3.08 14.65 -0.05
N SER A 47 3.53 13.96 1.00
CA SER A 47 4.81 14.27 1.69
C SER A 47 6.07 14.03 0.85
N GLY A 48 5.97 13.19 -0.19
CA GLY A 48 7.08 12.82 -1.08
C GLY A 48 7.40 11.33 -1.09
N ALA A 49 7.04 10.59 -0.03
CA ALA A 49 7.11 9.14 -0.04
C ALA A 49 5.99 8.51 -0.91
N ARG A 50 6.20 7.30 -1.41
CA ARG A 50 5.20 6.53 -2.20
C ARG A 50 4.92 5.14 -1.61
N GLU A 51 5.97 4.40 -1.30
CA GLU A 51 5.91 3.06 -0.69
C GLU A 51 6.75 3.04 0.58
N LEU A 52 6.20 2.49 1.66
CA LEU A 52 6.88 2.28 2.94
C LEU A 52 6.96 0.78 3.27
N MET A 53 7.98 0.38 4.03
CA MET A 53 8.04 -0.94 4.66
C MET A 53 8.06 -0.78 6.17
N CYS A 54 7.07 -1.37 6.86
CA CYS A 54 7.01 -1.37 8.32
C CYS A 54 8.24 -2.08 8.94
N ILE A 55 8.87 -1.45 9.93
CA ILE A 55 9.94 -2.05 10.74
C ILE A 55 9.38 -2.46 12.10
N ARG A 56 8.64 -1.57 12.75
CA ARG A 56 8.22 -1.71 14.15
C ARG A 56 6.93 -0.95 14.42
N ILE A 57 6.07 -1.53 15.25
CA ILE A 57 4.85 -0.91 15.77
C ILE A 57 5.21 -0.17 17.07
N ILE A 58 4.84 1.11 17.21
CA ILE A 58 5.07 1.90 18.42
C ILE A 58 3.95 1.61 19.44
N GLY A 59 4.28 1.61 20.73
CA GLY A 59 3.34 1.25 21.81
C GLY A 59 3.01 -0.25 21.91
N ALA A 60 3.45 -1.06 20.94
CA ALA A 60 3.33 -2.51 20.98
C ALA A 60 4.37 -3.12 21.95
N SER A 61 3.95 -3.41 23.17
CA SER A 61 4.72 -4.26 24.11
C SER A 61 4.66 -5.75 23.72
N ASN A 62 3.48 -6.23 23.30
CA ASN A 62 3.23 -7.61 22.86
C ASN A 62 2.31 -7.72 21.61
N ARG A 63 1.98 -6.60 20.93
CA ARG A 63 1.08 -6.61 19.76
C ARG A 63 1.86 -6.94 18.48
N ARG A 64 1.60 -8.12 17.89
CA ARG A 64 2.19 -8.55 16.60
C ARG A 64 1.72 -7.71 15.40
N TYR A 65 0.47 -7.24 15.45
CA TYR A 65 -0.20 -6.57 14.35
C TYR A 65 -0.61 -5.14 14.71
N ALA A 66 -0.56 -4.27 13.70
CA ALA A 66 -1.01 -2.89 13.73
C ALA A 66 -2.32 -2.71 12.95
N TYR A 67 -3.09 -1.72 13.37
CA TYR A 67 -4.44 -1.40 12.95
C TYR A 67 -4.54 0.10 12.64
N ILE A 68 -5.70 0.56 12.18
CA ILE A 68 -5.93 1.99 11.90
C ILE A 68 -5.67 2.83 13.16
N GLY A 69 -4.87 3.88 13.01
CA GLY A 69 -4.42 4.77 14.08
C GLY A 69 -3.22 4.29 14.89
N ASP A 70 -2.72 3.06 14.70
CA ASP A 70 -1.42 2.68 15.24
C ASP A 70 -0.30 3.43 14.50
N ILE A 71 0.71 3.87 15.26
CA ILE A 71 1.92 4.49 14.72
C ILE A 71 2.96 3.40 14.46
N VAL A 72 3.56 3.41 13.27
CA VAL A 72 4.68 2.54 12.89
C VAL A 72 5.95 3.35 12.62
N VAL A 73 7.10 2.73 12.86
CA VAL A 73 8.40 3.12 12.29
C VAL A 73 8.57 2.36 10.98
N ALA A 74 8.90 3.05 9.89
CA ALA A 74 8.97 2.48 8.55
C ALA A 74 10.19 2.98 7.76
N VAL A 75 10.69 2.16 6.82
CA VAL A 75 11.68 2.58 5.81
C VAL A 75 10.95 3.05 4.56
N ILE A 76 11.35 4.19 3.99
CA ILE A 76 10.88 4.62 2.66
C ILE A 76 11.50 3.72 1.57
N LYS A 77 10.66 3.01 0.80
CA LYS A 77 11.09 2.12 -0.30
C LYS A 77 11.08 2.80 -1.66
N GLU A 78 10.12 3.70 -1.88
CA GLU A 78 10.06 4.58 -3.05
C GLU A 78 9.69 6.00 -2.60
N ALA A 79 10.38 7.00 -3.19
CA ALA A 79 10.18 8.42 -2.95
C ALA A 79 10.15 9.18 -4.28
N VAL A 80 9.50 10.34 -4.30
CA VAL A 80 9.47 11.27 -5.43
C VAL A 80 10.79 12.07 -5.46
N PRO A 81 11.51 12.13 -6.59
CA PRO A 81 12.70 12.95 -6.73
C PRO A 81 12.46 14.42 -6.38
N ASN A 82 13.49 15.09 -5.86
CA ASN A 82 13.45 16.51 -5.46
C ASN A 82 12.45 16.83 -4.33
N THR A 83 12.06 15.84 -3.51
CA THR A 83 11.30 16.07 -2.27
C THR A 83 12.20 15.93 -1.03
N PRO A 84 11.83 16.49 0.14
CA PRO A 84 12.64 16.41 1.37
C PRO A 84 12.62 15.03 2.08
N LEU A 85 12.15 13.98 1.40
CA LEU A 85 12.09 12.61 1.91
C LEU A 85 12.93 11.71 1.01
N GLU A 86 13.88 10.98 1.60
CA GLU A 86 14.84 10.18 0.83
C GLU A 86 14.53 8.68 0.86
N ARG A 87 14.91 7.98 -0.20
CA ARG A 87 14.80 6.52 -0.26
C ARG A 87 15.75 5.89 0.77
N SER A 88 15.21 4.99 1.58
CA SER A 88 15.86 4.37 2.75
C SER A 88 15.89 5.22 4.03
N GLU A 89 15.30 6.43 4.04
CA GLU A 89 15.03 7.17 5.28
C GLU A 89 14.13 6.35 6.22
N VAL A 90 14.38 6.46 7.53
CA VAL A 90 13.56 5.83 8.58
C VAL A 90 12.64 6.88 9.19
N ILE A 91 11.34 6.72 8.97
CA ILE A 91 10.30 7.69 9.34
C ILE A 91 9.27 7.10 10.31
N ARG A 92 8.39 7.95 10.83
CA ARG A 92 7.14 7.55 11.51
C ARG A 92 5.94 7.74 10.57
N ALA A 93 4.98 6.84 10.66
CA ALA A 93 3.72 6.93 9.91
C ALA A 93 2.53 6.42 10.73
N VAL A 94 1.34 6.97 10.48
CA VAL A 94 0.05 6.55 11.05
C VAL A 94 -0.69 5.71 10.01
N ILE A 95 -1.15 4.51 10.38
CA ILE A 95 -1.98 3.69 9.50
C ILE A 95 -3.37 4.33 9.37
N VAL A 96 -3.82 4.61 8.15
CA VAL A 96 -5.12 5.25 7.87
C VAL A 96 -6.11 4.35 7.12
N ARG A 97 -5.61 3.32 6.42
CA ARG A 97 -6.40 2.28 5.75
C ARG A 97 -5.75 0.91 5.96
N THR A 98 -6.57 -0.14 5.99
CA THR A 98 -6.12 -1.53 5.95
C THR A 98 -7.12 -2.42 5.24
N CYS A 99 -6.61 -3.46 4.58
CA CYS A 99 -7.42 -4.53 4.00
C CYS A 99 -8.15 -5.35 5.07
N LYS A 100 -7.71 -5.31 6.34
CA LYS A 100 -8.34 -6.06 7.41
C LYS A 100 -9.63 -5.40 7.89
N GLU A 101 -10.70 -6.19 8.01
CA GLU A 101 -11.99 -5.78 8.60
C GLU A 101 -11.85 -5.00 9.93
N LEU A 102 -12.21 -3.71 9.89
CA LEU A 102 -12.53 -2.90 11.06
C LEU A 102 -14.01 -3.12 11.42
N LYS A 103 -14.27 -3.68 12.61
CA LYS A 103 -15.64 -3.91 13.11
C LYS A 103 -16.02 -2.84 14.12
N ARG A 104 -17.20 -2.25 13.94
CA ARG A 104 -17.73 -1.16 14.76
C ARG A 104 -18.77 -1.67 15.76
N SER A 105 -18.96 -0.93 16.86
CA SER A 105 -19.93 -1.25 17.91
C SER A 105 -21.38 -1.31 17.43
N ASN A 106 -21.71 -0.66 16.32
CA ASN A 106 -23.03 -0.73 15.67
C ASN A 106 -23.14 -1.87 14.62
N GLY A 107 -22.23 -2.85 14.63
CA GLY A 107 -22.24 -4.00 13.72
C GLY A 107 -21.72 -3.71 12.30
N MET A 108 -21.46 -2.45 11.94
CA MET A 108 -20.87 -2.13 10.64
C MET A 108 -19.44 -2.67 10.53
N ILE A 109 -19.09 -3.19 9.36
CA ILE A 109 -17.75 -3.66 9.01
C ILE A 109 -17.24 -2.83 7.84
N ILE A 110 -16.01 -2.32 7.95
CA ILE A 110 -15.30 -1.64 6.85
C ILE A 110 -14.00 -2.39 6.57
N HIS A 111 -13.67 -2.54 5.29
CA HIS A 111 -12.35 -2.92 4.80
C HIS A 111 -11.97 -1.95 3.67
N TYR A 112 -10.68 -1.78 3.42
CA TYR A 112 -10.17 -1.00 2.29
C TYR A 112 -9.51 -1.92 1.26
N ASN A 113 -9.27 -1.41 0.05
CA ASN A 113 -8.58 -2.17 -1.00
C ASN A 113 -7.05 -2.19 -0.82
N ASP A 114 -6.51 -1.36 0.08
CA ASP A 114 -5.08 -1.24 0.36
C ASP A 114 -4.75 -1.03 1.85
N ASN A 115 -3.55 -1.46 2.24
CA ASN A 115 -2.90 -1.08 3.48
C ASN A 115 -2.13 0.23 3.24
N ALA A 116 -2.53 1.33 3.90
CA ALA A 116 -1.96 2.66 3.64
C ALA A 116 -1.76 3.50 4.90
N ALA A 117 -0.75 4.37 4.87
CA ALA A 117 -0.32 5.20 5.98
C ALA A 117 -0.02 6.65 5.56
N VAL A 118 -0.09 7.57 6.54
CA VAL A 118 0.27 8.99 6.42
C VAL A 118 1.56 9.24 7.19
N VAL A 119 2.53 9.91 6.58
CA VAL A 119 3.83 10.24 7.17
C VAL A 119 3.67 11.34 8.23
N ILE A 120 4.25 11.14 9.41
CA ILE A 120 4.15 12.08 10.54
C ILE A 120 5.51 12.53 11.08
N ASP A 121 5.51 13.64 11.81
CA ASP A 121 6.62 14.13 12.63
C ASP A 121 6.74 13.36 13.99
N GLN A 122 7.47 13.92 14.96
CA GLN A 122 7.65 13.28 16.26
C GLN A 122 6.43 13.51 17.19
N GLU A 123 5.75 14.63 16.98
CA GLU A 123 4.61 15.17 17.70
C GLU A 123 3.28 14.52 17.28
N GLY A 124 3.22 13.92 16.08
CA GLY A 124 2.04 13.24 15.52
C GLY A 124 1.29 14.03 14.44
N ASN A 125 1.83 15.15 13.95
CA ASN A 125 1.26 15.90 12.85
C ASN A 125 1.68 15.29 11.49
N PRO A 126 0.85 15.37 10.44
CA PRO A 126 1.24 14.93 9.11
C PRO A 126 2.36 15.80 8.52
N LYS A 127 3.37 15.19 7.88
CA LYS A 127 4.37 15.90 7.05
C LYS A 127 3.77 16.34 5.69
N GLY A 128 2.74 15.64 5.21
CA GLY A 128 1.98 16.03 4.01
C GLY A 128 0.94 17.11 4.29
N THR A 129 0.67 17.95 3.31
CA THR A 129 -0.36 19.01 3.34
C THR A 129 -1.71 18.59 2.75
N ARG A 130 -1.80 17.39 2.16
CA ARG A 130 -3.04 16.80 1.60
C ARG A 130 -3.03 15.28 1.75
N ILE A 131 -4.20 14.70 2.03
CA ILE A 131 -4.41 13.25 2.09
C ILE A 131 -5.18 12.75 0.86
N PHE A 132 -4.96 11.48 0.51
CA PHE A 132 -5.50 10.81 -0.66
C PHE A 132 -6.39 9.62 -0.29
N GLY A 133 -7.60 9.60 -0.86
CA GLY A 133 -8.63 8.58 -0.60
C GLY A 133 -9.38 8.80 0.72
N ALA A 134 -10.42 8.00 0.93
CA ALA A 134 -11.18 7.99 2.17
C ALA A 134 -10.35 7.42 3.34
N ILE A 135 -10.68 7.83 4.57
CA ILE A 135 -10.06 7.34 5.82
C ILE A 135 -11.15 7.01 6.86
N ALA A 136 -10.80 6.28 7.91
CA ALA A 136 -11.76 5.89 8.95
C ALA A 136 -11.90 6.96 10.04
N ARG A 137 -13.13 7.27 10.45
CA ARG A 137 -13.46 8.25 11.50
C ARG A 137 -12.83 7.96 12.86
N GLU A 138 -12.46 6.71 13.13
CA GLU A 138 -11.78 6.26 14.36
C GLU A 138 -10.47 7.03 14.61
N LEU A 139 -9.80 7.54 13.55
CA LEU A 139 -8.64 8.44 13.66
C LEU A 139 -8.93 9.72 14.47
N ARG A 140 -10.18 10.20 14.49
CA ARG A 140 -10.59 11.36 15.33
C ARG A 140 -10.58 11.01 16.82
N GLN A 141 -10.93 9.78 17.17
CA GLN A 141 -10.93 9.31 18.57
C GLN A 141 -9.50 9.07 19.08
N LEU A 142 -8.56 8.83 18.17
CA LEU A 142 -7.13 8.63 18.43
C LEU A 142 -6.32 9.95 18.29
N ASN A 143 -6.97 11.10 18.43
CA ASN A 143 -6.40 12.46 18.40
C ASN A 143 -5.76 12.92 17.06
N PHE A 144 -5.87 12.16 15.97
CA PHE A 144 -5.33 12.54 14.66
C PHE A 144 -6.23 13.55 13.91
N THR A 145 -6.75 14.56 14.62
CA THR A 145 -7.72 15.54 14.08
C THR A 145 -7.19 16.27 12.84
N LYS A 146 -5.88 16.59 12.78
CA LYS A 146 -5.25 17.20 11.59
C LYS A 146 -5.33 16.29 10.36
N ILE A 147 -5.10 14.98 10.53
CA ILE A 147 -5.23 13.98 9.46
C ILE A 147 -6.70 13.92 9.00
N VAL A 148 -7.65 13.94 9.94
CA VAL A 148 -9.10 13.96 9.64
C VAL A 148 -9.55 15.23 8.91
N SER A 149 -8.90 16.39 9.15
CA SER A 149 -9.20 17.65 8.47
C SER A 149 -8.59 17.79 7.06
N LEU A 150 -7.59 16.98 6.70
CA LEU A 150 -6.91 17.04 5.38
C LEU A 150 -7.39 15.97 4.39
N ALA A 151 -8.30 15.08 4.81
CA ALA A 151 -8.84 14.01 3.99
C ALA A 151 -10.08 14.47 3.19
N PRO A 152 -10.29 13.95 1.96
CA PRO A 152 -11.46 14.28 1.14
C PRO A 152 -12.76 13.63 1.62
N GLU A 153 -12.66 12.49 2.32
CA GLU A 153 -13.80 11.69 2.78
C GLU A 153 -13.44 10.95 4.08
N VAL A 154 -14.42 10.80 4.97
CA VAL A 154 -14.27 10.14 6.28
C VAL A 154 -15.44 9.19 6.49
N LEU A 155 -15.15 7.89 6.61
CA LEU A 155 -16.14 6.80 6.75
C LEU A 155 -16.32 6.38 8.21
#